data_AF-A0A3D4EKH1-F1
#
_entry.id   AF-A0A3D4EKH1-F1
#
_cell.length_a   1.000
_cell.length_b   1.000
_cell.length_c   1.000
_cell.angle_alpha   90.00
_cell.angle_beta   90.00
_cell.angle_gamma   90.00
#
_symmetry.space_group_name_H-M   'P 1'
#
loop_
_entity.id
_entity.type
_entity.pdbx_description
1 polymer ?
#
loop_
_entity_poly.entity_id
_entity_poly.type
_entity_poly.pdbx_seq_one_letter_code
_entity_poly.pdbx_strand_id
1 'polypeptide(L)' 'MKKGVLLVNLGSPKSTDPKDVKEYLGEFLMDERV' A
#
# COMPACT_ATOMS: atom_id res chain seq x y z
N MET A 1 29.65 6.60 -10.75
CA MET A 1 28.32 5.93 -10.76
C MET A 1 27.38 6.72 -9.86
N LYS A 2 26.19 7.13 -10.34
CA LYS A 2 25.17 7.71 -9.46
C LYS A 2 24.48 6.56 -8.72
N LYS A 3 24.44 6.62 -7.39
CA LYS A 3 23.72 5.66 -6.55
C LYS A 3 22.32 6.22 -6.29
N GLY A 4 21.29 5.45 -6.63
CA GLY A 4 19.90 5.74 -6.25
C GLY A 4 19.52 4.95 -5.01
N VAL A 5 18.62 5.51 -4.20
CA VAL A 5 18.00 4.83 -3.05
C VAL A 5 16.51 4.72 -3.35
N LEU A 6 15.97 3.51 -3.21
CA LEU A 6 14.53 3.26 -3.30
C LEU A 6 13.95 3.24 -1.88
N LEU A 7 13.04 4.17 -1.60
CA LEU A 7 12.24 4.16 -0.38
C LEU A 7 10.91 3.48 -0.71
N VAL A 8 10.62 2.40 0.00
CA VAL A 8 9.36 1.65 -0.14
C VAL A 8 8.53 1.76 1.13
N ASN A 9 7.21 1.80 0.96
CA ASN A 9 6.23 1.65 2.02
C ASN A 9 5.03 0.85 1.48
N LEU A 10 4.07 0.53 2.35
CA LEU A 10 2.83 -0.17 1.98
C LEU A 10 1.73 0.76 1.46
N GLY A 11 1.99 2.05 1.39
CA GLY A 11 0.98 3.08 1.12
C GLY A 11 0.00 3.26 2.28
N SER A 12 -1.16 3.81 1.95
CA SER A 12 -2.30 4.07 2.84
C SER A 12 -3.56 4.22 1.99
N PRO A 13 -4.77 4.05 2.53
CA PRO A 13 -5.99 4.31 1.78
C PRO A 13 -6.07 5.78 1.32
N LYS A 14 -6.77 6.03 0.21
CA LYS A 14 -6.91 7.37 -0.40
C LYS A 14 -7.62 8.38 0.51
N SER A 15 -8.49 7.90 1.40
CA SER A 15 -9.19 8.68 2.42
C SER A 15 -9.60 7.78 3.59
N THR A 16 -10.26 8.35 4.59
CA THR A 16 -10.89 7.59 5.69
C THR A 16 -12.29 7.08 5.35
N ASP A 17 -12.79 7.32 4.14
CA ASP A 17 -14.10 6.84 3.73
C ASP A 17 -14.10 5.30 3.68
N PRO A 18 -15.15 4.62 4.17
CA PRO A 18 -15.17 3.15 4.26
C PRO A 18 -14.91 2.42 2.92
N LYS A 19 -15.28 3.05 1.80
CA LYS A 19 -15.02 2.51 0.46
C LYS A 19 -13.52 2.40 0.16
N ASP A 20 -12.76 3.44 0.45
CA ASP A 20 -11.32 3.50 0.16
C ASP A 20 -10.52 2.61 1.12
N VAL A 21 -10.97 2.49 2.37
CA VAL A 21 -10.39 1.54 3.34
C VAL A 21 -10.61 0.10 2.89
N LYS A 22 -11.80 -0.23 2.38
CA LYS A 22 -12.11 -1.57 1.88
C LYS A 22 -11.27 -1.92 0.65
N GLU A 23 -11.07 -0.98 -0.27
CA GLU A 23 -10.19 -1.14 -1.43
C GLU A 23 -8.75 -1.46 -0.98
N TYR A 24 -8.19 -0.64 -0.08
CA TYR A 24 -6.85 -0.83 0.46
C TYR A 24 -6.67 -2.18 1.19
N LEU A 25 -7.61 -2.54 2.06
CA LEU A 25 -7.54 -3.82 2.78
C LEU A 25 -7.72 -5.02 1.83
N GLY A 26 -8.52 -4.87 0.78
CA GLY A 26 -8.64 -5.89 -0.26
C GLY A 26 -7.31 -6.13 -0.97
N GLU A 27 -6.59 -5.08 -1.33
CA GLU A 27 -5.25 -5.20 -1.93
C GLU A 27 -4.24 -5.80 -0.94
N PHE A 28 -4.28 -5.36 0.32
CA PHE A 28 -3.35 -5.80 1.36
C PHE A 28 -3.53 -7.28 1.73
N LEU A 29 -4.77 -7.75 1.89
CA LEU A 29 -5.07 -9.11 2.37
C LEU A 29 -4.99 -10.19 1.27
N MET A 30 -4.82 -9.80 0.01
CA MET A 30 -4.64 -10.74 -1.10
C MET A 30 -3.16 -11.09 -1.36
N ASP A 31 -2.22 -10.43 -0.67
CA ASP A 31 -0.81 -10.79 -0.73
C ASP A 31 -0.54 -12.00 0.16
N GLU A 32 -0.05 -13.10 -0.44
CA GLU A 32 0.24 -14.35 0.28
C GLU A 32 1.38 -14.23 1.32
N ARG A 33 2.12 -13.13 1.30
CA ARG A 33 3.24 -12.87 2.22
C ARG A 33 2.83 -12.06 3.44
N VAL A 34 1.53 -11.78 3.57
CA VAL A 34 0.95 -10.93 4.61
C VAL A 34 -0.16 -11.70 5.34
#